data_AF-A0A165DE19-F1
#
_entry.id   AF-A0A165DE19-F1
#
_cell.length_a   1.000
_cell.length_b   1.000
_cell.length_c   1.000
_cell.angle_alpha   90.00
_cell.angle_beta   90.00
_cell.angle_gamma   90.00
#
_symmetry.space_group_name_H-M   'P 1'
#
loop_
_entity.id
_entity.type
_entity.pdbx_description
1 polymer ?
#
loop_
_entity_poly.entity_id
_entity_poly.type
_entity_poly.pdbx_seq_one_letter_code
_entity_poly.pdbx_strand_id
1 'polypeptide(L)' 'TCIKGHRSSACLHGTRALFEIKRKGRPQTQCTVCRERRKKDRSHVRCNCAGK' A
#
# COMPACT_ATOMS: atom_id res chain seq x y z
N THR A 1 18.18 2.67 16.53
CA THR A 1 17.10 1.88 15.91
C THR A 1 16.60 2.61 14.67
N CYS A 2 17.06 2.26 13.48
CA CYS A 2 16.49 2.73 12.21
C CYS A 2 16.49 1.55 11.22
N ILE A 3 15.56 1.60 10.25
CA ILE A 3 15.15 0.59 9.23
C ILE A 3 13.81 -0.14 9.56
N LYS A 4 13.28 -0.06 10.79
CA LYS A 4 11.88 -0.44 11.08
C LYS A 4 11.27 0.48 12.14
N GLY A 5 10.18 1.16 11.79
CA GLY A 5 9.27 1.79 12.77
C GLY A 5 9.65 3.16 13.34
N HIS A 6 10.67 3.86 12.83
CA HIS A 6 10.95 5.24 13.25
C HIS A 6 10.54 6.23 12.15
N ARG A 7 9.90 7.35 12.52
CA ARG A 7 9.56 8.42 11.58
C ARG A 7 10.87 9.04 11.08
N SER A 8 11.07 9.02 9.77
CA SER A 8 12.30 9.48 9.10
C SER A 8 12.71 10.90 9.50
N SER A 9 11.76 11.73 9.94
CA SER A 9 11.97 13.10 10.41
C SER A 9 12.78 13.23 11.72
N ALA A 10 13.02 12.14 12.47
CA ALA A 10 13.79 12.18 13.72
C ALA A 10 15.02 11.23 13.73
N CYS A 11 15.41 10.67 12.58
CA CYS A 11 16.55 9.75 12.49
C CYS A 11 17.83 10.55 12.13
N LEU A 12 18.77 10.71 13.08
CA LEU A 12 20.04 11.46 12.93
C LEU A 12 21.25 10.56 12.59
N HIS A 13 21.03 9.37 12.01
CA HIS A 13 22.13 8.43 11.75
C HIS A 13 22.84 8.74 10.42
N GLY A 14 24.10 9.21 10.49
CA GLY A 14 24.93 9.52 9.32
C GLY A 14 25.92 8.41 8.90
N THR A 15 25.98 7.29 9.62
CA THR A 15 27.01 6.24 9.43
C THR A 15 26.61 5.08 8.51
N ARG A 16 25.40 5.10 7.95
CA ARG A 16 24.86 4.00 7.12
C ARG A 16 24.36 4.54 5.79
N ALA A 17 24.66 3.83 4.70
CA ALA A 17 24.17 4.17 3.37
C ALA A 17 22.63 4.19 3.35
N LEU A 18 22.05 5.32 2.95
CA LEU A 18 20.62 5.46 2.74
C LEU A 18 20.26 4.78 1.41
N PHE A 19 19.40 3.78 1.46
CA PHE A 19 18.81 3.19 0.26
C PHE A 19 17.46 3.84 0.00
N GLU A 20 17.17 4.18 -1.27
CA GLU A 20 15.85 4.66 -1.65
C GLU A 20 14.82 3.52 -1.49
N ILE A 21 14.00 3.60 -0.44
CA ILE A 21 12.88 2.69 -0.27
C ILE A 21 11.75 3.18 -1.18
N LYS A 22 11.55 2.50 -2.31
CA LYS A 22 10.39 2.74 -3.18
C LYS A 22 9.10 2.57 -2.38
N ARG A 23 8.18 3.53 -2.52
CA ARG A 23 6.88 3.47 -1.87
C ARG A 23 6.13 2.25 -2.40
N LYS A 24 6.00 1.20 -1.59
CA LYS A 24 5.04 0.12 -1.87
C LYS A 24 3.64 0.70 -1.64
N GLY A 25 2.92 0.94 -2.72
CA GLY A 25 1.51 1.33 -2.64
C GLY A 25 0.69 0.25 -1.92
N ARG A 26 -0.47 0.63 -1.39
CA ARG A 26 -1.40 -0.35 -0.83
C ARG A 26 -1.78 -1.36 -1.92
N PRO A 27 -1.63 -2.68 -1.70
CA PRO A 27 -2.06 -3.66 -2.68
C PRO A 27 -3.57 -3.54 -2.93
N GLN A 28 -4.00 -3.82 -4.16
CA GLN A 28 -5.42 -3.77 -4.50
C GLN A 28 -6.18 -4.82 -3.68
N THR A 29 -7.25 -4.39 -3.00
CA THR A 29 -8.05 -5.25 -2.12
C THR A 29 -9.27 -5.86 -2.79
N GLN A 30 -9.52 -5.53 -4.06
CA GLN A 30 -10.67 -5.98 -4.85
C GLN A 30 -10.15 -6.61 -6.15
N CYS A 31 -10.85 -7.61 -6.69
CA CYS A 31 -10.55 -8.13 -8.03
C CYS A 31 -10.87 -7.09 -9.11
N THR A 32 -10.39 -7.31 -10.33
CA THR A 32 -10.63 -6.44 -11.49
C THR A 32 -12.12 -6.25 -11.77
N VAL A 33 -12.90 -7.34 -11.73
CA VAL A 33 -14.35 -7.36 -11.98
C VAL A 33 -15.11 -6.46 -11.00
N CYS A 34 -14.87 -6.62 -9.69
CA CYS A 34 -15.53 -5.80 -8.68
C CYS A 34 -15.13 -4.33 -8.76
N ARG A 35 -13.91 -4.03 -9.21
CA ARG A 35 -13.46 -2.65 -9.40
C ARG A 35 -14.18 -1.99 -10.57
N GLU A 36 -14.34 -2.70 -11.69
CA GLU A 36 -15.10 -2.22 -12.85
C GLU A 36 -16.58 -2.04 -12.52
N ARG A 37 -17.15 -3.01 -11.79
CA ARG A 37 -18.53 -2.90 -11.30
C ARG A 37 -18.72 -1.65 -10.44
N ARG A 38 -17.79 -1.36 -9.52
CA ARG A 38 -17.84 -0.13 -8.73
C ARG A 38 -17.75 1.12 -9.60
N LYS A 39 -16.91 1.14 -10.64
CA LYS A 39 -16.83 2.30 -11.54
C LYS A 39 -18.15 2.54 -12.29
N LYS A 40 -18.83 1.47 -12.71
CA LYS A 40 -20.08 1.54 -13.47
C LYS A 40 -21.29 1.84 -12.60
N ASP A 41 -21.49 1.06 -11.54
CA ASP A 41 -22.69 1.10 -10.68
C ASP A 41 -22.52 2.03 -9.47
N ARG A 42 -21.32 2.55 -9.20
CA ARG A 42 -20.99 3.32 -7.98
C ARG A 42 -21.30 2.61 -6.66
N SER A 43 -21.63 1.32 -6.69
CA SER A 43 -21.96 0.52 -5.51
C SER A 43 -20.72 0.17 -4.67
N HIS A 44 -20.77 0.47 -3.37
CA HIS A 44 -19.70 0.17 -2.42
C HIS A 44 -19.90 -1.17 -1.70
N VAL A 45 -19.88 -2.26 -2.45
CA VAL A 45 -19.95 -3.63 -1.90
C VAL A 45 -18.55 -4.21 -1.59
N ARG A 46 -18.50 -5.07 -0.58
CA ARG A 46 -17.30 -5.85 -0.23
C ARG A 46 -17.04 -6.88 -1.33
N CYS A 47 -15.79 -7.01 -1.76
CA CYS A 47 -15.39 -8.03 -2.73
C CYS A 47 -15.28 -9.38 -2.01
N ASN A 48 -16.18 -10.31 -2.34
CA ASN A 48 -16.22 -11.67 -1.79
C ASN A 48 -15.81 -12.74 -2.81
N CYS A 49 -15.14 -12.36 -3.90
CA CYS A 49 -14.62 -13.30 -4.90
C CYS A 49 -13.55 -14.21 -4.28
N ALA A 50 -13.66 -15.52 -4.51
CA ALA A 50 -12.72 -16.52 -3.99
C ALA A 50 -11.33 -16.44 -4.64
N GLY A 51 -11.20 -15.77 -5.79
CA GLY A 51 -9.92 -15.44 -6.44
C GLY A 51 -9.72 -13.93 -6.48
N LYS A 52 -8.55 -13.46 -6.06
CA LYS A 52 -8.16 -12.06 -6.18
C LYS A 52 -7.80 -11.71 -7.62
#